data_AF-A0A227J9P3-F1
#
_entry.id   AF-A0A227J9P3-F1
#
_cell.length_a   1.000
_cell.length_b   1.000
_cell.length_c   1.000
_cell.angle_alpha   90.00
_cell.angle_beta   90.00
_cell.angle_gamma   90.00
#
_symmetry.space_group_name_H-M   'P 1'
#
loop_
_entity.id
_entity.type
_entity.pdbx_description
1 polymer ?
#
loop_
_entity_poly.entity_id
_entity_poly.type
_entity_poly.pdbx_seq_one_letter_code
_entity_poly.pdbx_strand_id
1 'polypeptide(L)'
;MNQPEPEKQSQEHHACPECGKGHLVERKTRFGKTFYACDNYPKCKFAVNLPPVKGRCEECGFTLLVEKKLASGVKLQCANRKCQHTQQG
;
A
#
# COMPACT_ATOMS: atom_id res chain seq x y z
N MET A 1 -37.23 -8.74 -13.14
CA MET A 1 -35.90 -8.51 -13.75
C MET A 1 -34.86 -8.69 -12.66
N ASN A 2 -34.06 -9.75 -12.79
CA ASN A 2 -32.99 -10.11 -11.87
C ASN A 2 -31.80 -9.16 -12.05
N GLN A 3 -31.30 -8.60 -10.94
CA GLN A 3 -29.87 -8.41 -10.67
C GLN A 3 -29.67 -7.95 -9.21
N PRO A 4 -29.61 -8.87 -8.24
CA PRO A 4 -28.88 -8.62 -7.01
C PRO A 4 -27.42 -9.02 -7.21
N GLU A 5 -26.49 -8.06 -7.13
CA GLU A 5 -25.07 -8.32 -6.84
C GLU A 5 -24.57 -7.35 -5.75
N PRO A 6 -24.77 -7.67 -4.45
CA PRO A 6 -24.01 -7.05 -3.38
C PRO A 6 -22.76 -7.90 -3.04
N GLU A 7 -21.68 -7.19 -2.66
CA GLU A 7 -20.54 -7.67 -1.87
C GLU A 7 -19.41 -8.48 -2.57
N LYS A 8 -18.27 -7.81 -2.79
CA LYS A 8 -16.94 -8.36 -2.47
C LYS A 8 -15.90 -7.25 -2.18
N GLN A 9 -15.73 -7.01 -0.87
CA GLN A 9 -14.47 -6.67 -0.18
C GLN A 9 -13.81 -5.30 -0.45
N SER A 10 -14.22 -4.32 0.36
CA SER A 10 -13.39 -3.26 0.98
C SER A 10 -12.11 -2.89 0.24
N GLN A 11 -12.24 -2.25 -0.92
CA GLN A 11 -11.09 -1.63 -1.59
C GLN A 11 -10.69 -0.38 -0.80
N GLU A 12 -9.82 -0.52 0.20
CA GLU A 12 -9.08 0.63 0.72
C GLU A 12 -8.20 1.18 -0.40
N HIS A 13 -8.73 2.16 -1.11
CA HIS A 13 -7.99 2.91 -2.12
C HIS A 13 -7.00 3.84 -1.41
N HIS A 14 -5.80 3.34 -1.13
CA HIS A 14 -4.69 4.21 -0.70
C HIS A 14 -4.20 5.00 -1.91
N ALA A 15 -4.21 6.33 -1.82
CA ALA A 15 -3.68 7.18 -2.88
C ALA A 15 -2.20 6.86 -3.13
N CYS A 16 -1.81 6.77 -4.39
CA CYS A 16 -0.43 6.53 -4.77
C CYS A 16 0.42 7.77 -4.44
N PRO A 17 1.40 7.69 -3.54
CA PRO A 17 2.25 8.83 -3.15
C PRO A 17 3.23 9.24 -4.26
N GLU A 18 3.49 8.35 -5.23
CA GLU A 18 4.44 8.62 -6.32
C GLU A 18 3.80 9.46 -7.44
N CYS A 19 2.56 9.14 -7.83
CA CYS A 19 1.89 9.84 -8.94
C CYS A 19 0.73 10.74 -8.52
N GLY A 20 0.19 10.59 -7.29
CA GLY A 20 -0.91 11.40 -6.75
C GLY A 20 -2.26 11.25 -7.46
N LYS A 21 -2.33 10.47 -8.54
CA LYS A 21 -3.52 10.33 -9.40
C LYS A 21 -4.13 8.93 -9.39
N GLY A 22 -3.30 7.92 -9.13
CA GLY A 22 -3.73 6.53 -9.01
C GLY A 22 -3.89 6.10 -7.56
N HIS A 23 -4.37 4.89 -7.38
CA HIS A 23 -4.57 4.22 -6.11
C HIS A 23 -3.79 2.91 -6.08
N LEU A 24 -3.34 2.55 -4.88
CA LEU A 24 -2.77 1.24 -4.61
C LEU A 24 -3.90 0.22 -4.55
N VAL A 25 -3.83 -0.77 -5.43
CA VAL A 25 -4.74 -1.90 -5.45
C VAL A 25 -4.04 -3.13 -4.90
N GLU A 26 -4.75 -3.87 -4.04
CA GLU A 26 -4.29 -5.18 -3.58
C GLU A 26 -4.24 -6.15 -4.77
N ARG A 27 -3.11 -6.85 -4.91
CA ARG A 27 -2.89 -7.90 -5.91
C ARG A 27 -2.21 -9.09 -5.25
N LYS A 28 -2.55 -10.28 -5.71
CA LYS A 28 -1.91 -11.52 -5.27
C LYS A 28 -1.00 -12.04 -6.38
N THR A 29 0.24 -12.37 -6.02
CA THR A 29 1.16 -13.05 -6.93
C THR A 29 0.75 -14.53 -7.09
N ARG A 30 1.27 -15.19 -8.13
CA ARG A 30 1.10 -16.65 -8.35
C ARG A 30 1.52 -17.51 -7.15
N PHE A 31 2.40 -16.98 -6.30
CA PHE A 31 2.93 -17.65 -5.12
C PHE A 31 2.12 -17.35 -3.85
N GLY A 32 0.95 -16.73 -3.97
CA GLY A 32 0.08 -16.39 -2.85
C GLY A 32 0.53 -15.17 -2.03
N LYS A 33 1.64 -14.51 -2.38
CA LYS A 33 2.06 -13.27 -1.71
C LYS A 33 1.20 -12.10 -2.17
N THR A 34 0.62 -11.38 -1.23
CA THR A 34 -0.10 -10.12 -1.47
C THR A 34 0.88 -8.97 -1.63
N PHE A 35 0.61 -8.09 -2.58
CA PHE A 35 1.32 -6.83 -2.81
C PHE A 35 0.32 -5.76 -3.25
N TYR A 36 0.70 -4.51 -3.10
CA TYR A 36 -0.15 -3.38 -3.44
C TYR A 36 0.58 -2.55 -4.49
N ALA A 37 -0.04 -2.37 -5.66
CA ALA A 37 0.55 -1.66 -6.78
C ALA A 37 -0.38 -0.57 -7.29
N CYS A 38 0.20 0.50 -7.83
CA CYS A 38 -0.59 1.56 -8.44
C CYS A 38 -1.36 1.03 -9.65
N ASP A 39 -2.65 1.36 -9.74
CA ASP A 39 -3.51 0.99 -10.87
C ASP A 39 -3.10 1.70 -12.18
N ASN A 40 -2.41 2.83 -12.08
CA ASN A 40 -1.96 3.65 -13.21
C ASN A 40 -0.71 3.08 -13.93
N TYR A 41 -0.44 1.79 -13.83
CA TYR A 41 0.61 1.11 -14.60
C TYR A 41 0.26 1.12 -16.11
N PRO A 42 1.21 1.36 -17.04
CA PRO A 42 2.66 1.46 -16.88
C PRO A 42 3.19 2.86 -16.52
N LYS A 43 2.33 3.88 -16.40
CA LYS A 43 2.73 5.27 -16.11
C LYS A 43 3.30 5.44 -14.71
N CYS A 44 2.80 4.69 -13.73
CA CYS A 44 3.34 4.62 -12.38
C CYS A 44 3.70 3.18 -12.04
N LYS A 45 4.94 2.94 -11.60
CA LYS A 45 5.47 1.60 -11.26
C LYS A 45 5.60 1.40 -9.75
N PHE A 46 5.00 2.29 -8.97
CA PHE A 46 4.99 2.21 -7.53
C PHE A 46 4.27 0.94 -7.05
N ALA A 47 4.97 0.15 -6.24
CA ALA A 47 4.42 -1.06 -5.63
C ALA A 47 5.15 -1.40 -4.32
N VAL A 48 4.37 -1.88 -3.35
CA VAL A 48 4.81 -2.29 -2.01
C VAL A 48 4.35 -3.72 -1.72
N ASN A 49 5.15 -4.48 -0.98
CA ASN A 49 4.85 -5.88 -0.63
C ASN A 49 4.14 -6.03 0.72
N LEU A 50 3.97 -4.93 1.44
CA LEU A 50 3.37 -4.87 2.77
C LEU A 50 2.10 -4.02 2.72
N PRO A 51 1.17 -4.21 3.67
CA PRO A 51 -0.04 -3.41 3.75
C PRO A 51 0.29 -1.91 3.79
N PRO A 52 -0.20 -1.11 2.82
CA PRO A 52 -0.01 0.33 2.84
C PRO A 52 -0.80 0.96 3.99
N VAL A 53 -0.19 1.92 4.67
CA VAL A 53 -0.80 2.70 5.76
C VAL A 53 -0.68 4.17 5.40
N LYS A 54 -1.79 4.92 5.53
CA LYS A 54 -1.77 6.37 5.33
C LYS A 54 -1.01 7.01 6.48
N GLY A 55 0.11 7.66 6.19
CA GLY A 55 0.96 8.27 7.21
C GLY A 55 2.14 8.99 6.59
N ARG A 56 2.68 9.98 7.30
CA ARG A 56 3.83 10.76 6.84
C ARG A 56 5.10 10.23 7.48
N CYS A 57 6.13 9.96 6.68
CA CYS A 57 7.44 9.58 7.18
C CYS A 57 8.13 10.77 7.85
N GLU A 58 8.61 10.59 9.08
CA GLU A 58 9.34 11.61 9.85
C GLU A 58 10.74 11.92 9.27
N GLU A 59 11.34 10.99 8.52
CA GLU A 59 12.69 11.17 7.96
C GLU A 59 12.71 11.86 6.60
N CYS A 60 11.76 11.55 5.71
CA CYS A 60 11.74 12.09 4.35
C CYS A 60 10.43 12.80 3.96
N GLY A 61 9.42 12.82 4.81
CA GLY A 61 8.13 13.44 4.54
C GLY A 61 7.21 12.66 3.59
N PHE A 62 7.57 11.44 3.19
CA PHE A 62 6.76 10.63 2.27
C PHE A 62 5.40 10.27 2.87
N THR A 63 4.31 10.39 2.10
CA THR A 63 2.92 10.31 2.59
C THR A 63 2.33 8.89 2.65
N LEU A 64 3.18 7.88 2.53
CA LEU A 64 2.78 6.49 2.65
C LEU A 64 3.77 5.69 3.49
N LEU A 65 3.22 4.94 4.42
CA LEU A 65 3.92 3.98 5.25
C LEU A 65 3.45 2.56 4.89
N VAL A 66 4.15 1.55 5.39
CA VAL A 66 3.76 0.16 5.28
C VAL A 66 3.84 -0.52 6.64
N GLU A 67 2.88 -1.39 6.90
CA GLU A 67 2.80 -2.13 8.15
C GLU A 67 3.73 -3.34 8.13
N LYS A 68 4.69 -3.38 9.05
CA LYS A 68 5.64 -4.49 9.22
C LYS A 68 5.33 -5.22 10.52
N LYS A 69 5.03 -6.51 10.42
CA LYS A 69 4.81 -7.37 11.59
C LYS A 69 6.15 -7.96 12.05
N LEU A 70 6.58 -7.61 13.25
CA LEU A 70 7.79 -8.15 13.90
C LEU A 70 7.40 -8.92 15.17
N ALA A 71 8.33 -9.70 15.72
CA ALA A 71 8.14 -10.42 16.99
C ALA A 71 7.84 -9.48 18.18
N SER A 72 8.34 -8.24 18.13
CA SER A 72 8.12 -7.21 19.14
C SER A 72 6.86 -6.36 18.93
N GLY A 73 6.06 -6.66 17.90
CA GLY A 73 4.84 -5.93 17.56
C GLY A 73 4.81 -5.41 16.13
N VAL A 74 3.84 -4.54 15.86
CA VAL A 74 3.65 -3.90 14.55
C VAL A 74 4.47 -2.61 14.49
N LYS A 75 5.27 -2.44 13.43
CA LYS A 75 6.02 -1.20 13.16
C LYS A 75 5.66 -0.63 11.80
N LEU A 76 5.70 0.69 11.66
CA LEU A 76 5.46 1.35 10.39
C LEU A 76 6.79 1.66 9.71
N GLN A 77 6.97 1.16 8.49
CA GLN A 77 8.15 1.45 7.68
C GLN A 77 7.76 2.40 6.55
N CYS A 78 8.64 3.35 6.20
CA CYS A 78 8.42 4.21 5.05
C CYS A 78 8.29 3.39 3.76
N ALA A 79 7.24 3.66 2.98
CA ALA A 79 7.00 2.98 1.70
C ALA A 79 7.97 3.42 0.59
N ASN A 80 8.69 4.53 0.80
CA ASN A 80 9.71 4.99 -0.13
C ASN A 80 10.95 4.09 -0.04
N ARG A 81 11.27 3.41 -1.15
CA ARG A 81 12.45 2.52 -1.26
C ARG A 81 13.78 3.22 -1.01
N LYS A 82 13.86 4.54 -1.20
CA LYS A 82 15.08 5.32 -0.91
C LYS A 82 15.27 5.61 0.58
N CYS A 83 14.20 5.59 1.37
CA CYS A 83 14.22 5.93 2.79
C CYS A 83 14.18 4.66 3.65
N GLN A 84 13.13 3.84 3.53
CA GLN A 84 12.94 2.61 4.32
C GLN A 84 13.04 2.81 5.85
N HIS A 85 12.97 4.06 6.34
CA HIS A 85 12.97 4.39 7.75
C HIS A 85 11.83 3.68 8.48
N THR A 86 12.13 3.08 9.63
CA THR A 86 11.13 2.39 10.46
C THR A 86 10.81 3.24 11.68
N GLN A 87 9.55 3.64 11.81
CA GLN A 87 9.02 4.42 12.92
C GLN A 87 8.00 3.58 13.72
N GLN A 88 7.68 4.06 14.92
CA GLN A 88 6.66 3.46 15.77
C GLN A 88 5.31 4.06 15.38
N GLY A 89 4.33 3.19 15.08
CA GLY A 89 2.97 3.57 14.72
C GLY A 89 2.07 3.74 15.92
#